data_AF-A0A661E2M6-F1
#
_entry.id   AF-A0A661E2M6-F1
#
_cell.length_a   1.000
_cell.length_b   1.000
_cell.length_c   1.000
_cell.angle_alpha   90.00
_cell.angle_beta   90.00
_cell.angle_gamma   90.00
#
_symmetry.space_group_name_H-M   'P 1'
#
loop_
_entity.id
_entity.type
_entity.pdbx_description
1 polymer ?
#
loop_
_entity_poly.entity_id
_entity_poly.type
_entity_poly.pdbx_seq_one_letter_code
_entity_poly.pdbx_strand_id
1 'polypeptide(L)'
;MTQDLTITEPVLIIRVNKLFHDGISATELYEITRGVWKVAEPRRSSVEYAFSVYDGLVKEVYKVNTWHPALSTPYKSRSEKGITLNGGISMERRSEFIGEVAKSEVREKYLDRSVAFLFSKSAANPVKYINC
;
A
#
# COMPACT_ATOMS: atom_id res chain seq x y z
N MET A 1 26.97 -2.64 -10.43
CA MET A 1 26.41 -1.38 -9.91
C MET A 1 24.91 -1.45 -10.09
N THR A 2 24.18 -1.79 -9.03
CA THR A 2 22.71 -1.70 -9.04
C THR A 2 22.37 -0.23 -9.07
N GLN A 3 21.70 0.23 -10.12
CA GLN A 3 21.20 1.59 -10.17
C GLN A 3 20.08 1.69 -9.13
N ASP A 4 20.26 2.54 -8.12
CA ASP A 4 19.25 2.74 -7.09
C ASP A 4 18.00 3.36 -7.73
N LEU A 5 16.85 2.73 -7.50
CA LEU A 5 15.56 3.22 -7.97
C LEU A 5 15.27 4.58 -7.33
N THR A 6 15.10 5.62 -8.14
CA THR A 6 14.68 6.94 -7.64
C THR A 6 13.17 7.06 -7.77
N ILE A 7 12.49 7.31 -6.65
CA ILE A 7 11.05 7.58 -6.60
C ILE A 7 10.84 9.09 -6.65
N THR A 8 10.15 9.57 -7.68
CA THR A 8 9.96 11.02 -7.91
C THR A 8 8.60 11.55 -7.46
N GLU A 9 7.58 10.69 -7.43
CA GLU A 9 6.21 11.04 -7.09
C GLU A 9 5.97 10.99 -5.56
N PRO A 10 4.93 11.67 -5.05
CA PRO A 10 4.46 11.51 -3.66
C PRO A 10 3.86 10.11 -3.45
N VAL A 11 4.58 9.25 -2.74
CA VAL A 11 4.26 7.82 -2.62
C VAL A 11 4.11 7.39 -1.17
N LEU A 12 3.06 6.60 -0.91
CA LEU A 12 2.96 5.74 0.26
C LEU A 12 3.34 4.30 -0.11
N ILE A 13 4.47 3.84 0.37
CA ILE A 13 4.90 2.45 0.25
C ILE A 13 4.23 1.63 1.34
N ILE A 14 3.63 0.50 0.95
CA ILE A 14 2.85 -0.37 1.84
C ILE A 14 3.37 -1.80 1.72
N ARG A 15 4.04 -2.29 2.77
CA ARG A 15 4.49 -3.68 2.84
C ARG A 15 3.35 -4.59 3.26
N VAL A 16 2.92 -5.46 2.36
CA VAL A 16 1.81 -6.41 2.56
C VAL A 16 2.30 -7.83 2.89
N ASN A 17 3.54 -7.98 3.38
CA ASN A 17 4.20 -9.26 3.66
C ASN A 17 3.38 -10.27 4.48
N LYS A 18 2.48 -9.82 5.36
CA LYS A 18 1.64 -10.71 6.20
C LYS A 18 0.34 -11.15 5.52
N LEU A 19 -0.06 -10.47 4.45
CA LEU A 19 -1.36 -10.65 3.80
C LEU A 19 -1.23 -11.17 2.37
N PHE A 20 -0.08 -10.96 1.74
CA PHE A 20 0.23 -11.49 0.42
C PHE A 20 0.39 -13.01 0.46
N HIS A 21 -0.03 -13.68 -0.61
CA HIS A 21 0.23 -15.09 -0.86
C HIS A 21 0.39 -15.34 -2.37
N ASP A 22 0.98 -16.47 -2.73
CA ASP A 22 1.10 -16.86 -4.13
C ASP A 22 -0.29 -17.08 -4.74
N GLY A 23 -0.45 -16.64 -5.99
CA GLY A 23 -1.74 -16.70 -6.71
C GLY A 23 -2.77 -15.66 -6.26
N ILE A 24 -2.39 -14.65 -5.46
CA ILE A 24 -3.28 -13.54 -5.09
C ILE A 24 -3.89 -12.88 -6.32
N SER A 25 -5.21 -12.65 -6.27
CA SER A 25 -5.92 -11.97 -7.36
C SER A 25 -5.60 -10.47 -7.37
N ALA A 26 -5.75 -9.81 -8.51
CA ALA A 26 -5.59 -8.35 -8.60
C ALA A 26 -6.54 -7.58 -7.66
N THR A 27 -7.77 -8.10 -7.48
CA THR A 27 -8.75 -7.52 -6.55
C THR A 27 -8.27 -7.64 -5.11
N GLU A 28 -7.76 -8.80 -4.73
CA GLU A 28 -7.28 -9.02 -3.38
C GLU A 28 -5.99 -8.25 -3.09
N LEU A 29 -5.06 -8.19 -4.05
CA LEU A 29 -3.86 -7.37 -3.94
C LEU A 29 -4.22 -5.91 -3.69
N TYR A 30 -5.18 -5.37 -4.45
CA TYR A 30 -5.69 -4.03 -4.22
C TYR A 30 -6.32 -3.88 -2.83
N GLU A 31 -7.15 -4.82 -2.39
CA GLU A 31 -7.82 -4.76 -1.09
C GLU A 31 -6.87 -4.87 0.11
N ILE A 32 -5.83 -5.70 0.04
CA ILE A 32 -4.81 -5.75 1.09
C ILE A 32 -3.90 -4.54 1.07
N THR A 33 -3.75 -3.84 -0.06
CA THR A 33 -2.94 -2.61 -0.17
C THR A 33 -3.71 -1.36 0.21
N ARG A 34 -5.00 -1.27 -0.13
CA ARG A 34 -5.74 -0.01 0.01
C ARG A 34 -6.09 0.36 1.44
N GLY A 35 -6.12 -0.62 2.34
CA GLY A 35 -6.45 -0.49 3.75
C GLY A 35 -6.06 -1.75 4.51
N VAL A 36 -5.90 -1.72 5.82
CA VAL A 36 -6.41 -0.73 6.79
C VAL A 36 -5.24 -0.15 7.60
N TRP A 37 -4.80 1.07 7.25
CA TRP A 37 -3.49 1.59 7.66
C TRP A 37 -3.58 2.72 8.68
N LYS A 38 -2.59 2.78 9.59
CA LYS A 38 -2.40 3.93 10.49
C LYS A 38 -1.69 5.05 9.73
N VAL A 39 -2.46 5.77 8.93
CA VAL A 39 -2.01 6.94 8.14
C VAL A 39 -2.93 8.12 8.45
N ALA A 40 -2.34 9.24 8.86
CA ALA A 40 -3.04 10.40 9.39
C ALA A 40 -2.72 11.67 8.58
N GLU A 41 -3.60 12.65 8.69
CA GLU A 41 -3.37 14.01 8.20
C GLU A 41 -2.21 14.70 8.94
N PRO A 42 -1.56 15.71 8.32
CA PRO A 42 -1.80 16.21 6.95
C PRO A 42 -1.10 15.37 5.86
N ARG A 43 -0.19 14.48 6.26
CA ARG A 43 0.74 13.81 5.34
C ARG A 43 0.06 12.88 4.35
N ARG A 44 -1.05 12.28 4.75
CA ARG A 44 -1.85 11.41 3.90
C ARG A 44 -2.46 12.18 2.70
N SER A 45 -2.81 13.45 2.88
CA SER A 45 -3.39 14.28 1.81
C SER A 45 -2.44 14.58 0.66
N SER A 46 -1.11 14.52 0.88
CA SER A 46 -0.11 14.69 -0.20
C SER A 46 0.19 13.40 -0.95
N VAL A 47 -0.33 12.25 -0.52
CA VAL A 47 -0.08 10.96 -1.19
C VAL A 47 -0.83 10.89 -2.50
N GLU A 48 -0.08 10.78 -3.59
CA GLU A 48 -0.63 10.61 -4.93
C GLU A 48 -0.68 9.15 -5.39
N TYR A 49 0.29 8.35 -4.96
CA TYR A 49 0.41 6.95 -5.34
C TYR A 49 0.65 6.05 -4.13
N ALA A 50 0.14 4.82 -4.19
CA ALA A 50 0.42 3.78 -3.21
C ALA A 50 1.10 2.59 -3.87
N PHE A 51 2.24 2.16 -3.33
CA PHE A 51 2.96 0.99 -3.82
C PHE A 51 2.63 -0.22 -2.95
N SER A 52 2.12 -1.28 -3.58
CA SER A 52 2.02 -2.59 -2.93
C SER A 52 3.37 -3.28 -2.97
N VAL A 53 3.94 -3.61 -1.81
CA VAL A 53 5.27 -4.21 -1.73
C VAL A 53 5.22 -5.55 -1.01
N TYR A 54 5.80 -6.55 -1.66
CA TYR A 54 6.03 -7.87 -1.09
C TYR A 54 7.48 -8.27 -1.29
N ASP A 55 8.13 -8.71 -0.21
CA ASP A 55 9.54 -9.12 -0.19
C ASP A 55 10.50 -8.08 -0.83
N GLY A 56 10.22 -6.80 -0.56
CA GLY A 56 11.00 -5.69 -1.09
C GLY A 56 10.77 -5.35 -2.56
N LEU A 57 9.91 -6.08 -3.27
CA LEU A 57 9.54 -5.80 -4.67
C LEU A 57 8.18 -5.13 -4.75
N VAL A 58 8.05 -4.13 -5.62
CA VAL A 58 6.78 -3.49 -5.94
C VAL A 58 5.94 -4.45 -6.79
N LYS A 59 4.79 -4.89 -6.26
CA LYS A 59 3.85 -5.80 -6.93
C LYS A 59 2.76 -5.07 -7.71
N GLU A 60 2.42 -3.85 -7.31
CA GLU A 60 1.51 -2.98 -8.05
C GLU A 60 1.64 -1.53 -7.60
N VAL A 61 1.27 -0.60 -8.49
CA VAL A 61 1.22 0.84 -8.24
C VAL A 61 -0.21 1.32 -8.44
N TYR A 62 -0.78 1.92 -7.39
CA TYR A 62 -2.13 2.49 -7.44
C TYR A 62 -2.08 4.01 -7.42
N LYS A 63 -2.88 4.68 -8.25
CA LYS A 63 -3.20 6.10 -8.07
C LYS A 63 -4.21 6.20 -6.93
N VAL A 64 -3.94 7.07 -5.97
CA VAL A 64 -4.86 7.36 -4.87
C VAL A 64 -5.81 8.48 -5.32
N ASN A 65 -7.11 8.20 -5.28
CA ASN A 65 -8.14 9.17 -5.70
C ASN A 65 -8.77 9.85 -4.49
N THR A 66 -9.16 9.09 -3.47
CA THR A 66 -9.75 9.63 -2.24
C THR A 66 -9.40 8.79 -1.01
N TRP A 67 -9.35 9.42 0.15
CA TRP A 67 -9.13 8.77 1.44
C TRP A 67 -10.41 8.69 2.26
N HIS A 68 -10.57 7.59 2.97
CA HIS A 68 -11.76 7.29 3.78
C HIS A 68 -11.34 6.68 5.13
N PRO A 69 -12.20 6.75 6.16
CA PRO A 69 -12.06 5.92 7.35
C PRO A 69 -12.01 4.43 6.97
N ALA A 70 -11.23 3.63 7.71
CA ALA A 70 -11.17 2.20 7.45
C ALA A 70 -12.54 1.51 7.58
N LEU A 71 -12.80 0.52 6.72
CA LEU A 71 -14.07 -0.22 6.62
C LEU A 71 -15.30 0.64 6.25
N SER A 72 -15.10 1.81 5.65
CA SER A 72 -16.23 2.63 5.17
C SER A 72 -16.58 2.38 3.70
N THR A 73 -15.76 1.62 2.99
CA THR A 73 -15.94 1.28 1.57
C THR A 73 -15.92 -0.25 1.37
N PRO A 74 -16.66 -0.79 0.38
CA PRO A 74 -16.87 -2.24 0.27
C PRO A 74 -15.59 -3.00 -0.13
N TYR A 75 -15.44 -4.18 0.47
CA TYR A 75 -14.45 -5.21 0.15
C TYR A 75 -15.16 -6.41 -0.47
N LYS A 76 -14.57 -6.98 -1.53
CA LYS A 76 -15.12 -8.08 -2.34
C LYS A 76 -14.38 -9.40 -2.09
N SER A 77 -13.07 -9.36 -1.88
CA SER A 77 -12.27 -10.58 -1.71
C SER A 77 -11.97 -10.90 -0.25
N ARG A 78 -12.27 -9.98 0.69
CA ARG A 78 -11.97 -10.15 2.12
C ARG A 78 -13.22 -10.03 2.98
N SER A 79 -13.36 -10.95 3.94
CA SER A 79 -14.37 -10.84 4.98
C SER A 79 -13.97 -9.80 6.04
N GLU A 80 -14.95 -9.23 6.75
CA GLU A 80 -14.68 -8.31 7.86
C GLU A 80 -13.76 -8.92 8.92
N LYS A 81 -13.92 -10.21 9.23
CA LYS A 81 -13.00 -10.95 10.13
C LYS A 81 -11.57 -10.99 9.57
N GLY A 82 -11.41 -11.20 8.27
CA GLY A 82 -10.11 -11.16 7.61
C GLY A 82 -9.48 -9.77 7.58
N ILE A 83 -10.29 -8.70 7.55
CA ILE A 83 -9.81 -7.32 7.58
C ILE A 83 -9.41 -6.91 9.00
N THR A 84 -10.27 -7.20 9.97
CA THR A 84 -10.08 -6.86 11.40
C THR A 84 -9.12 -7.79 12.14
N LEU A 85 -8.54 -8.79 11.46
CA LEU A 85 -7.71 -9.84 12.05
C LEU A 85 -8.41 -10.52 13.24
N ASN A 86 -9.65 -10.97 13.02
CA ASN A 86 -10.55 -11.53 14.03
C ASN A 86 -10.75 -10.58 15.23
N GLY A 87 -10.93 -9.29 14.96
CA GLY A 87 -11.05 -8.26 16.01
C GLY A 87 -9.72 -7.87 16.68
N GLY A 88 -8.58 -8.41 16.22
CA GLY A 88 -7.26 -8.10 16.76
C GLY A 88 -6.74 -6.70 16.42
N ILE A 89 -7.42 -5.97 15.52
CA ILE A 89 -7.07 -4.56 15.22
C ILE A 89 -8.28 -3.63 15.33
N SER A 90 -8.11 -2.52 16.04
CA SER A 90 -9.07 -1.42 16.03
C SER A 90 -9.01 -0.65 14.71
N MET A 91 -10.19 -0.27 14.20
CA MET A 91 -10.37 0.56 13.01
C MET A 91 -10.23 2.06 13.29
N GLU A 92 -10.22 2.45 14.56
CA GLU A 92 -10.08 3.85 14.96
C GLU A 92 -8.77 4.44 14.45
N ARG A 93 -8.84 5.66 13.90
CA ARG A 93 -7.69 6.39 13.36
C ARG A 93 -6.93 5.60 12.28
N ARG A 94 -7.61 4.66 11.63
CA ARG A 94 -7.11 3.99 10.45
C ARG A 94 -7.88 4.44 9.22
N SER A 95 -7.19 4.37 8.10
CA SER A 95 -7.67 4.87 6.84
C SER A 95 -7.51 3.82 5.76
N GLU A 96 -8.33 3.97 4.74
CA GLU A 96 -8.23 3.29 3.46
C GLU A 96 -8.36 4.30 2.33
N PHE A 97 -7.86 3.95 1.15
CA PHE A 97 -8.08 4.75 -0.04
C PHE A 97 -8.99 4.04 -1.05
N ILE A 98 -9.70 4.84 -1.84
CA ILE A 98 -10.21 4.41 -3.13
C ILE A 98 -9.22 4.89 -4.19
N GLY A 99 -8.81 3.97 -5.05
CA GLY A 99 -7.89 4.22 -6.13
C GLY A 99 -8.05 3.21 -7.25
N GLU A 100 -7.15 3.31 -8.21
CA GLU A 100 -7.10 2.48 -9.40
C GLU A 100 -5.65 2.18 -9.76
N VAL A 101 -5.41 1.19 -10.61
CA VAL A 101 -4.07 0.91 -11.13
C VAL A 101 -3.56 2.17 -11.83
N ALA A 102 -2.34 2.59 -11.50
CA ALA A 102 -1.76 3.78 -12.08
C ALA A 102 -1.56 3.63 -13.60
N LYS A 103 -1.60 4.76 -14.32
CA LYS A 103 -1.26 4.81 -15.75
C LYS A 103 0.14 4.22 -15.99
N SER A 104 0.32 3.56 -17.14
CA SER A 104 1.57 2.92 -17.54
C SER A 104 2.81 3.79 -17.34
N GLU A 105 2.71 5.08 -17.69
CA GLU A 105 3.80 6.08 -17.54
C GLU A 105 4.40 6.16 -16.13
N VAL A 106 3.60 5.89 -15.10
CA VAL A 106 4.06 5.85 -13.70
C VAL A 106 4.25 4.41 -13.23
N ARG A 107 3.31 3.53 -13.56
CA ARG A 107 3.33 2.13 -13.13
C ARG A 107 4.59 1.40 -13.56
N GLU A 108 4.98 1.53 -14.83
CA GLU A 108 6.10 0.78 -15.42
C GLU A 108 7.48 1.24 -14.90
N LYS A 109 7.57 2.45 -14.33
CA LYS A 109 8.78 2.93 -13.66
C LYS A 109 9.13 2.06 -12.44
N TYR A 110 8.11 1.54 -11.76
CA TYR A 110 8.25 0.98 -10.42
C TYR A 110 7.88 -0.50 -10.33
N LEU A 111 7.01 -1.01 -11.20
CA LEU A 111 6.58 -2.40 -11.18
C LEU A 111 7.78 -3.36 -11.21
N ASP A 112 7.77 -4.34 -10.30
CA ASP A 112 8.81 -5.34 -10.05
C ASP A 112 10.20 -4.77 -9.70
N ARG A 113 10.32 -3.46 -9.46
CA ARG A 113 11.56 -2.87 -8.96
C ARG A 113 11.69 -3.10 -7.46
N SER A 114 12.95 -3.25 -7.02
CA SER A 114 13.27 -3.36 -5.61
C SER A 114 13.22 -2.00 -4.92
N VAL A 115 12.53 -1.97 -3.80
CA VAL A 115 12.49 -0.87 -2.81
C VAL A 115 13.03 -1.32 -1.45
N ALA A 116 13.68 -2.49 -1.39
CA ALA A 116 14.19 -3.06 -0.15
C ALA A 116 15.18 -2.12 0.56
N PHE A 117 15.98 -1.38 -0.21
CA PHE A 117 16.94 -0.38 0.30
C PHE A 117 16.30 0.74 1.11
N LEU A 118 14.99 0.98 0.95
CA LEU A 118 14.26 1.98 1.73
C LEU A 118 13.95 1.52 3.15
N PHE A 119 14.13 0.23 3.49
CA PHE A 119 13.78 -0.30 4.81
C PHE A 119 15.01 -0.86 5.50
N SER A 120 15.22 -0.47 6.76
CA SER A 120 16.19 -1.16 7.61
C SER A 120 15.66 -2.54 8.00
N LYS A 121 16.57 -3.47 8.34
CA LYS A 121 16.23 -4.83 8.77
C LYS A 121 15.28 -4.87 9.99
N SER A 122 15.26 -3.82 10.80
CA SER A 122 14.43 -3.69 12.01
C SER A 122 13.15 -2.85 11.81
N ALA A 123 12.85 -2.42 10.58
CA ALA A 123 11.68 -1.59 10.32
C ALA A 123 10.37 -2.36 10.62
N ALA A 124 9.71 -2.04 11.74
CA ALA A 124 8.46 -2.67 12.15
C ALA A 124 7.22 -2.07 11.47
N ASN A 125 7.27 -0.78 11.10
CA ASN A 125 6.13 -0.10 10.47
C ASN A 125 5.99 -0.52 8.99
N PRO A 126 4.88 -1.13 8.57
CA PRO A 126 4.71 -1.59 7.19
C PRO A 126 4.55 -0.44 6.19
N VAL A 127 4.23 0.79 6.64
CA VAL A 127 4.06 1.94 5.75
C VAL A 127 5.25 2.88 5.78
N LYS A 128 5.60 3.47 4.62
CA LYS A 128 6.63 4.50 4.50
C LYS A 128 6.24 5.53 3.45
N TYR A 129 6.32 6.81 3.81
CA TYR A 129 6.08 7.93 2.91
C TYR A 129 7.37 8.35 2.21
N ILE A 130 7.26 8.71 0.94
CA ILE A 130 8.33 9.25 0.10
C ILE A 130 7.77 10.50 -0.60
N ASN A 131 8.49 11.62 -0.55
CA ASN A 131 8.10 12.90 -1.16
C ASN A 131 6.70 13.42 -0.74
N CYS A 132 6.26 13.13 0.50
CA CYS A 132 4.97 13.52 1.08
C CYS A 132 5.12 14.31 2.37
#